data_AF-A0A834CPC7-F1
#
_entry.id   AF-A0A834CPC7-F1
#
_cell.length_a   1.000
_cell.length_b   1.000
_cell.length_c   1.000
_cell.angle_alpha   90.00
_cell.angle_beta   90.00
_cell.angle_gamma   90.00
#
_symmetry.space_group_name_H-M   'P 1'
#
loop_
_entity.id
_entity.type
_entity.pdbx_description
1 polymer ?
#
loop_
_entity_poly.entity_id
_entity_poly.type
_entity_poly.pdbx_seq_one_letter_code
_entity_poly.pdbx_strand_id
1 'polypeptide(L)'
;MPFVFGAITGTANSASAQSIGQEKKKNTKYAEPMALGFFFAQLFSSYYAHLRQDCYHATKFGFHAAFWLIKAWEEFVISSLIVDNDAVASGREAMVGDWFFVVAGLGLCMGSLNMDVLELIHNMFFVLLTVAAVPQIPLQGYYIFFGVACSLFTAASIYGTFSRLINTIAEKSLIPVGPQPISTEQLRKGLGCRRSVRGEQTVLPFNDQTTDALFYISNGVASLSALHSRLSSRNPTLLHLTVPWVLISGAIIQAYVSRLQVTGGGRFGSVISSIYVALWATWTWFRFSGVLVLDSQSPEAAYGFTAGAIAFLVINAFLMWIAAHRNLVLLLLTIIMEVVLVCFLLSTLQRLPYELEMAMLALVAIVCAYGALASLMNCIFSQSLIPMGSPLVKEKTKQETFVEPPCPVAKSRLTSGLLKIAGFLEEGGVCGIPTDTVYALAASCKNPQAIEKIYNIKDRPAEKPICICISSVEQLVAAKPPFSPLLWEFMRNVYPGGISCIVSKGDWLLKLGVGLAYDRVGTRDSIMIRVPDHTVTCHLCDITGPLAITSANPSGEPDSTHHSMVIDRLGHKIQGVLCDGNSNEVVASTVVNCLRINEGTITIVREGCVPAVKVHQIFERVKSSMA
;
A
#
# COMPACT_ATOMS: atom_id res chain seq x y z
N MET A 1 -12.65 -16.30 22.11
CA MET A 1 -13.62 -17.04 22.96
C MET A 1 -13.25 -17.15 24.44
N PRO A 2 -12.05 -17.57 24.89
CA PRO A 2 -11.83 -17.83 26.33
C PRO A 2 -11.95 -16.57 27.21
N PHE A 3 -11.59 -15.39 26.70
CA PHE A 3 -11.74 -14.12 27.41
C PHE A 3 -13.21 -13.74 27.70
N VAL A 4 -14.13 -14.10 26.79
CA VAL A 4 -15.55 -13.73 26.89
C VAL A 4 -16.25 -14.54 28.01
N PHE A 5 -15.91 -15.82 28.15
CA PHE A 5 -16.47 -16.62 29.25
C PHE A 5 -15.86 -16.24 30.61
N GLY A 6 -14.54 -16.06 30.69
CA GLY A 6 -13.86 -15.72 31.95
C GLY A 6 -14.29 -14.38 32.56
N ALA A 7 -14.67 -13.40 31.73
CA ALA A 7 -15.16 -12.10 32.21
C ALA A 7 -16.64 -12.10 32.64
N ILE A 8 -17.45 -13.05 32.15
CA ILE A 8 -18.90 -13.11 32.40
C ILE A 8 -19.23 -13.98 33.63
N THR A 9 -18.47 -15.05 33.88
CA THR A 9 -18.74 -15.99 34.99
C THR A 9 -18.10 -15.55 36.31
N GLY A 10 -18.18 -14.26 36.65
CA GLY A 10 -17.71 -13.72 37.94
C GLY A 10 -18.59 -14.19 39.10
N THR A 11 -18.47 -15.47 39.50
CA THR A 11 -19.16 -16.00 40.67
C THR A 11 -18.55 -15.41 41.93
N ALA A 12 -19.26 -14.46 42.54
CA ALA A 12 -18.92 -13.86 43.81
C ALA A 12 -18.94 -14.91 44.93
N ASN A 13 -17.79 -15.54 45.17
CA ASN A 13 -17.51 -16.33 46.36
C ASN A 13 -16.31 -15.74 47.08
N SER A 14 -16.46 -15.59 48.40
CA SER A 14 -15.45 -15.02 49.29
C SER A 14 -14.21 -15.92 49.38
N ALA A 15 -13.22 -15.68 48.53
CA ALA A 15 -11.95 -16.39 48.51
C ALA A 15 -10.80 -15.42 48.86
N SER A 16 -9.82 -15.92 49.60
CA SER A 16 -8.74 -15.11 50.18
C SER A 16 -7.84 -14.46 49.14
N ALA A 17 -7.14 -13.37 49.50
CA ALA A 17 -6.30 -12.58 48.59
C ALA A 17 -5.27 -13.40 47.78
N GLN A 18 -4.86 -14.59 48.25
CA GLN A 18 -3.97 -15.49 47.51
C GLN A 18 -4.63 -16.17 46.29
N SER A 19 -5.93 -16.46 46.29
CA SER A 19 -6.59 -17.10 45.14
C SER A 19 -6.78 -16.13 43.98
N ILE A 20 -7.16 -14.88 44.28
CA ILE A 20 -7.32 -13.79 43.30
C ILE A 20 -5.99 -13.53 42.55
N GLY A 21 -4.86 -13.60 43.27
CA GLY A 21 -3.53 -13.50 42.66
C GLY A 21 -3.17 -14.65 41.70
N GLN A 22 -3.65 -15.87 41.96
CA GLN A 22 -3.45 -17.02 41.07
C GLN A 22 -4.37 -16.98 39.83
N GLU A 23 -5.62 -16.52 39.96
CA GLU A 23 -6.51 -16.33 38.81
C GLU A 23 -6.03 -15.20 37.89
N LYS A 24 -5.57 -14.07 38.43
CA LYS A 24 -4.94 -13.00 37.62
C LYS A 24 -3.77 -13.54 36.79
N LYS A 25 -2.89 -14.36 37.38
CA LYS A 25 -1.76 -15.02 36.67
C LYS A 25 -2.19 -16.05 35.61
N LYS A 26 -3.38 -16.63 35.72
CA LYS A 26 -3.93 -17.53 34.68
C LYS A 26 -4.49 -16.75 33.49
N ASN A 27 -5.19 -15.64 33.74
CA ASN A 27 -5.85 -14.87 32.67
C ASN A 27 -4.85 -14.05 31.83
N THR A 28 -3.79 -13.49 32.44
CA THR A 28 -2.72 -12.79 31.69
C THR A 28 -2.01 -13.70 30.69
N LYS A 29 -1.74 -14.96 31.07
CA LYS A 29 -1.06 -15.97 30.23
C LYS A 29 -1.73 -16.25 28.87
N TYR A 30 -3.02 -15.91 28.72
CA TYR A 30 -3.77 -16.05 27.45
C TYR A 30 -4.10 -14.70 26.78
N ALA A 31 -3.85 -13.56 27.43
CA ALA A 31 -4.09 -12.23 26.89
C ALA A 31 -2.99 -11.81 25.89
N GLU A 32 -1.74 -11.90 26.33
CA GLU A 32 -0.55 -11.44 25.60
C GLU A 32 -0.39 -12.12 24.21
N PRO A 33 -0.56 -13.46 24.06
CA PRO A 33 -0.47 -14.10 22.75
C PRO A 33 -1.59 -13.68 21.78
N MET A 34 -2.75 -13.30 22.31
CA MET A 34 -3.93 -12.95 21.51
C MET A 34 -3.79 -11.54 20.93
N ALA A 35 -3.32 -10.58 21.72
CA ALA A 35 -3.07 -9.22 21.25
C ALA A 35 -1.93 -9.16 20.21
N LEU A 36 -0.87 -9.96 20.38
CA LEU A 36 0.17 -10.13 19.36
C LEU A 36 -0.37 -10.76 18.06
N GLY A 37 -1.27 -11.75 18.17
CA GLY A 37 -1.96 -12.32 17.01
C GLY A 37 -2.77 -11.28 16.23
N PHE A 38 -3.50 -10.40 16.94
CA PHE A 38 -4.20 -9.27 16.31
C PHE A 38 -3.24 -8.27 15.66
N PHE A 39 -2.12 -7.91 16.31
CA PHE A 39 -1.10 -7.05 15.71
C PHE A 39 -0.63 -7.56 14.35
N PHE A 40 -0.17 -8.82 14.26
CA PHE A 40 0.31 -9.37 12.98
C PHE A 40 -0.79 -9.42 11.92
N ALA A 41 -2.01 -9.85 12.27
CA ALA A 41 -3.13 -9.89 11.33
C ALA A 41 -3.48 -8.50 10.76
N GLN A 42 -3.52 -7.48 11.62
CA GLN A 42 -3.77 -6.10 11.21
C GLN A 42 -2.60 -5.51 10.40
N LEU A 43 -1.35 -5.81 10.76
CA LEU A 43 -0.17 -5.37 10.01
C LEU A 43 -0.15 -5.96 8.58
N PHE A 44 -0.42 -7.26 8.43
CA PHE A 44 -0.55 -7.86 7.10
C PHE A 44 -1.75 -7.30 6.33
N SER A 45 -2.89 -7.06 6.98
CA SER A 45 -4.06 -6.43 6.34
C SER A 45 -3.75 -5.01 5.84
N SER A 46 -2.97 -4.23 6.61
CA SER A 46 -2.45 -2.92 6.21
C SER A 46 -1.54 -3.02 4.99
N TYR A 47 -0.61 -3.98 4.98
CA TYR A 47 0.32 -4.19 3.88
C TYR A 47 -0.40 -4.61 2.58
N TYR A 48 -1.34 -5.55 2.66
CA TYR A 48 -2.15 -5.95 1.51
C TYR A 48 -3.12 -4.85 1.04
N ALA A 49 -3.57 -3.96 1.91
CA ALA A 49 -4.31 -2.77 1.51
C ALA A 49 -3.40 -1.77 0.76
N HIS A 50 -2.16 -1.53 1.23
CA HIS A 50 -1.17 -0.71 0.53
C HIS A 50 -0.81 -1.26 -0.84
N LEU A 51 -0.61 -2.58 -0.97
CA LEU A 51 -0.38 -3.23 -2.27
C LEU A 51 -1.57 -3.03 -3.23
N ARG A 52 -2.81 -3.11 -2.73
CA ARG A 52 -4.04 -2.80 -3.48
C ARG A 52 -4.30 -1.30 -3.67
N GLN A 53 -3.39 -0.43 -3.22
CA GLN A 53 -3.51 1.02 -3.30
C GLN A 53 -4.74 1.58 -2.53
N ASP A 54 -5.22 0.84 -1.52
CA ASP A 54 -6.33 1.25 -0.65
C ASP A 54 -5.79 1.98 0.59
N CYS A 55 -5.68 3.30 0.44
CA CYS A 55 -5.19 4.23 1.45
C CYS A 55 -5.94 4.18 2.79
N TYR A 56 -7.27 4.08 2.73
CA TYR A 56 -8.12 4.10 3.92
C TYR A 56 -7.95 2.82 4.73
N HIS A 57 -8.03 1.65 4.08
CA HIS A 57 -7.81 0.38 4.77
C HIS A 57 -6.36 0.19 5.21
N ALA A 58 -5.38 0.66 4.42
CA ALA A 58 -3.97 0.65 4.83
C ALA A 58 -3.76 1.43 6.13
N THR A 59 -4.34 2.64 6.20
CA THR A 59 -4.28 3.51 7.40
C THR A 59 -5.04 2.90 8.58
N LYS A 60 -6.29 2.46 8.37
CA LYS A 60 -7.11 1.84 9.42
C LYS A 60 -6.42 0.64 10.06
N PHE A 61 -5.97 -0.32 9.25
CA PHE A 61 -5.35 -1.54 9.77
C PHE A 61 -3.96 -1.28 10.36
N GLY A 62 -3.18 -0.33 9.82
CA GLY A 62 -1.88 0.05 10.41
C GLY A 62 -2.04 0.71 11.78
N PHE A 63 -3.08 1.54 11.94
CA PHE A 63 -3.46 2.15 13.21
C PHE A 63 -3.97 1.13 14.24
N HIS A 64 -4.82 0.19 13.81
CA HIS A 64 -5.25 -0.93 14.65
C HIS A 64 -4.06 -1.81 15.10
N ALA A 65 -3.10 -2.07 14.21
CA ALA A 65 -1.89 -2.81 14.54
C ALA A 65 -1.08 -2.08 15.63
N ALA A 66 -0.89 -0.76 15.49
CA ALA A 66 -0.22 0.07 16.50
C ALA A 66 -0.92 -0.02 17.87
N PHE A 67 -2.25 0.11 17.90
CA PHE A 67 -3.04 -0.01 19.13
C PHE A 67 -2.86 -1.37 19.82
N TRP A 68 -3.01 -2.48 19.08
CA TRP A 68 -2.91 -3.82 19.66
C TRP A 68 -1.50 -4.16 20.14
N LEU A 69 -0.45 -3.70 19.45
CA LEU A 69 0.93 -3.90 19.89
C LEU A 69 1.24 -3.10 21.17
N ILE A 70 0.77 -1.86 21.24
CA ILE A 70 0.90 -1.01 22.44
C ILE A 70 0.17 -1.63 23.64
N LYS A 71 -1.08 -2.07 23.48
CA LYS A 71 -1.87 -2.65 24.58
C LYS A 71 -1.37 -4.05 24.98
N ALA A 72 -0.83 -4.84 24.04
CA ALA A 72 -0.11 -6.08 24.36
C ALA A 72 1.09 -5.80 25.27
N TRP A 73 1.83 -4.73 24.99
CA TRP A 73 3.00 -4.35 25.79
C TRP A 73 2.62 -3.73 27.14
N GLU A 74 1.59 -2.87 27.21
CA GLU A 74 1.10 -2.31 28.48
C GLU A 74 0.71 -3.41 29.46
N GLU A 75 -0.11 -4.38 29.03
CA GLU A 75 -0.52 -5.50 29.89
C GLU A 75 0.68 -6.41 30.25
N PHE A 76 1.68 -6.57 29.37
CA PHE A 76 2.93 -7.29 29.71
C PHE A 76 3.76 -6.57 30.79
N VAL A 77 3.88 -5.25 30.72
CA VAL A 77 4.58 -4.46 31.76
C VAL A 77 3.84 -4.55 33.10
N ILE A 78 2.51 -4.45 33.07
CA ILE A 78 1.65 -4.60 34.25
C ILE A 78 1.68 -6.04 34.81
N SER A 79 1.75 -7.07 33.95
CA SER A 79 1.74 -8.47 34.37
C SER A 79 3.08 -8.94 34.94
N SER A 80 4.19 -8.44 34.37
CA SER A 80 5.52 -9.05 34.52
C SER A 80 6.55 -8.15 35.21
N LEU A 81 6.38 -6.81 35.19
CA LEU A 81 7.35 -5.87 35.76
C LEU A 81 6.81 -5.10 36.98
N ILE A 82 5.51 -4.79 37.03
CA ILE A 82 4.92 -3.98 38.12
C ILE A 82 3.92 -4.83 38.92
N VAL A 83 4.35 -5.36 40.06
CA VAL A 83 3.54 -6.31 40.86
C VAL A 83 2.52 -5.61 41.79
N ASP A 84 2.70 -4.31 42.06
CA ASP A 84 1.87 -3.53 42.98
C ASP A 84 0.77 -2.73 42.24
N ASN A 85 -0.49 -2.93 42.63
CA ASN A 85 -1.64 -2.29 41.98
C ASN A 85 -1.68 -0.78 42.22
N ASP A 86 -1.21 -0.30 43.38
CA ASP A 86 -1.24 1.14 43.72
C ASP A 86 -0.16 1.89 42.92
N ALA A 87 1.01 1.26 42.73
CA ALA A 87 2.03 1.72 41.80
C ALA A 87 1.47 1.81 40.37
N VAL A 88 0.81 0.76 39.85
CA VAL A 88 0.17 0.77 38.52
C VAL A 88 -0.86 1.89 38.39
N ALA A 89 -1.72 2.09 39.39
CA ALA A 89 -2.72 3.17 39.38
C ALA A 89 -2.05 4.55 39.25
N SER A 90 -1.04 4.84 40.08
CA SER A 90 -0.29 6.11 40.04
C SER A 90 0.44 6.35 38.71
N GLY A 91 0.89 5.28 38.04
CA GLY A 91 1.49 5.36 36.71
C GLY A 91 0.45 5.66 35.63
N ARG A 92 -0.69 4.96 35.66
CA ARG A 92 -1.77 5.12 34.67
C ARG A 92 -2.41 6.50 34.71
N GLU A 93 -2.66 7.09 35.87
CA GLU A 93 -3.34 8.41 35.95
C GLU A 93 -2.65 9.52 35.13
N ALA A 94 -1.30 9.50 35.09
CA ALA A 94 -0.50 10.48 34.36
C ALA A 94 -0.31 10.16 32.85
N MET A 95 -0.77 9.00 32.35
CA MET A 95 -0.66 8.63 30.95
C MET A 95 -1.74 9.32 30.10
N VAL A 96 -1.32 10.00 29.03
CA VAL A 96 -2.23 10.71 28.12
C VAL A 96 -2.22 10.21 26.67
N GLY A 97 -1.35 9.24 26.33
CA GLY A 97 -1.18 8.72 24.96
C GLY A 97 -2.47 8.15 24.31
N ASP A 98 -3.33 7.48 25.08
CA ASP A 98 -4.61 6.92 24.60
C ASP A 98 -5.54 7.97 23.98
N TRP A 99 -5.47 9.24 24.42
CA TRP A 99 -6.31 10.29 23.84
C TRP A 99 -6.01 10.54 22.37
N PHE A 100 -4.79 10.27 21.90
CA PHE A 100 -4.49 10.31 20.46
C PHE A 100 -5.22 9.20 19.70
N PHE A 101 -5.33 8.00 20.29
CA PHE A 101 -6.09 6.89 19.68
C PHE A 101 -7.58 7.24 19.56
N VAL A 102 -8.17 7.91 20.56
CA VAL A 102 -9.55 8.40 20.48
C VAL A 102 -9.71 9.43 19.34
N VAL A 103 -8.83 10.42 19.26
CA VAL A 103 -8.88 11.49 18.23
C VAL A 103 -8.68 10.91 16.82
N ALA A 104 -7.69 10.05 16.61
CA ALA A 104 -7.44 9.42 15.31
C ALA A 104 -8.55 8.42 14.93
N GLY A 105 -9.14 7.72 15.90
CA GLY A 105 -10.31 6.86 15.69
C GLY A 105 -11.54 7.64 15.22
N LEU A 106 -11.80 8.82 15.78
CA LEU A 106 -12.85 9.73 15.28
C LEU A 106 -12.55 10.21 13.85
N GLY A 107 -11.28 10.44 13.50
CA GLY A 107 -10.87 10.73 12.13
C GLY A 107 -11.15 9.57 11.15
N LEU A 108 -10.98 8.32 11.57
CA LEU A 108 -11.40 7.15 10.79
C LEU A 108 -12.93 7.07 10.66
N CYS A 109 -13.68 7.38 11.72
CA CYS A 109 -15.15 7.46 11.65
C CYS A 109 -15.59 8.47 10.58
N MET A 110 -14.97 9.64 10.49
CA MET A 110 -15.23 10.64 9.44
C MET A 110 -14.97 10.09 8.03
N GLY A 111 -13.91 9.30 7.85
CA GLY A 111 -13.62 8.62 6.57
C GLY A 111 -14.67 7.57 6.19
N SER A 112 -15.13 6.78 7.16
CA SER A 112 -16.16 5.75 6.95
C SER A 112 -17.55 6.29 6.63
N LEU A 113 -17.82 7.60 6.80
CA LEU A 113 -19.09 8.22 6.37
C LEU A 113 -19.31 8.14 4.85
N ASN A 114 -18.23 7.95 4.07
CA ASN A 114 -18.25 7.74 2.61
C ASN A 114 -18.23 6.24 2.21
N MET A 115 -18.13 5.33 3.18
CA MET A 115 -18.05 3.87 2.99
C MET A 115 -19.40 3.23 3.37
N ASP A 116 -19.47 1.93 3.67
CA ASP A 116 -20.71 1.28 4.13
C ASP A 116 -21.04 1.55 5.62
N VAL A 117 -22.32 1.42 6.01
CA VAL A 117 -22.75 1.60 7.42
C VAL A 117 -22.00 0.67 8.37
N LEU A 118 -21.73 -0.57 7.96
CA LEU A 118 -21.04 -1.56 8.78
C LEU A 118 -19.57 -1.16 9.06
N GLU A 119 -18.89 -0.56 8.08
CA GLU A 119 -17.57 0.04 8.23
C GLU A 119 -17.56 1.18 9.27
N LEU A 120 -18.59 2.04 9.26
CA LEU A 120 -18.78 3.08 10.28
C LEU A 120 -19.05 2.49 11.67
N ILE A 121 -19.94 1.50 11.79
CA ILE A 121 -20.23 0.81 13.05
C ILE A 121 -18.95 0.15 13.61
N HIS A 122 -18.16 -0.49 12.75
CA HIS A 122 -16.90 -1.11 13.14
C HIS A 122 -15.89 -0.08 13.68
N ASN A 123 -15.79 1.11 13.06
CA ASN A 123 -14.96 2.19 13.55
C ASN A 123 -15.50 2.79 14.86
N MET A 124 -16.82 2.92 15.02
CA MET A 124 -17.43 3.39 16.27
C MET A 124 -17.16 2.42 17.44
N PHE A 125 -17.18 1.10 17.20
CA PHE A 125 -16.75 0.13 18.21
C PHE A 125 -15.23 0.15 18.46
N PHE A 126 -14.40 0.50 17.48
CA PHE A 126 -12.99 0.75 17.71
C PHE A 126 -12.76 2.02 18.55
N VAL A 127 -13.50 3.10 18.29
CA VAL A 127 -13.47 4.30 19.14
C VAL A 127 -13.90 3.95 20.57
N LEU A 128 -14.98 3.18 20.76
CA LEU A 128 -15.39 2.68 22.07
C LEU A 128 -14.27 1.87 22.76
N LEU A 129 -13.55 1.03 22.01
CA LEU A 129 -12.39 0.28 22.51
C LEU A 129 -11.24 1.20 22.96
N THR A 130 -10.93 2.25 22.18
CA THR A 130 -9.90 3.24 22.55
C THR A 130 -10.32 4.09 23.75
N VAL A 131 -11.61 4.46 23.86
CA VAL A 131 -12.16 5.15 25.03
C VAL A 131 -12.12 4.25 26.28
N ALA A 132 -12.43 2.95 26.12
CA ALA A 132 -12.30 1.98 27.21
C ALA A 132 -10.85 1.71 27.62
N ALA A 133 -9.88 2.04 26.75
CA ALA A 133 -8.46 1.91 27.03
C ALA A 133 -7.86 3.11 27.80
N VAL A 134 -8.62 4.20 27.99
CA VAL A 134 -8.15 5.45 28.60
C VAL A 134 -7.66 5.22 30.05
N PRO A 135 -6.42 5.63 30.39
CA PRO A 135 -5.79 5.32 31.69
C PRO A 135 -6.48 5.96 32.91
N GLN A 136 -7.19 7.08 32.70
CA GLN A 136 -7.99 7.76 33.72
C GLN A 136 -9.23 6.94 34.17
N ILE A 137 -9.54 5.82 33.52
CA ILE A 137 -10.57 4.88 34.00
C ILE A 137 -9.99 4.02 35.14
N PRO A 138 -10.64 4.00 36.34
CA PRO A 138 -10.19 3.20 37.48
C PRO A 138 -10.00 1.72 37.13
N LEU A 139 -8.92 1.12 37.63
CA LEU A 139 -8.46 -0.23 37.23
C LEU A 139 -9.56 -1.32 37.33
N GLN A 140 -10.44 -1.24 38.33
CA GLN A 140 -11.54 -2.17 38.53
C GLN A 140 -12.66 -2.02 37.48
N GLY A 141 -12.94 -0.79 37.03
CA GLY A 141 -13.92 -0.53 35.96
C GLY A 141 -13.33 -0.76 34.57
N TYR A 142 -12.04 -0.48 34.39
CA TYR A 142 -11.29 -0.64 33.14
C TYR A 142 -11.46 -2.05 32.54
N TYR A 143 -11.11 -3.11 33.29
CA TYR A 143 -11.15 -4.48 32.75
C TYR A 143 -12.57 -4.91 32.30
N ILE A 144 -13.61 -4.50 33.02
CA ILE A 144 -15.00 -4.82 32.67
C ILE A 144 -15.41 -4.07 31.40
N PHE A 145 -15.20 -2.76 31.37
CA PHE A 145 -15.61 -1.91 30.25
C PHE A 145 -14.82 -2.24 28.98
N PHE A 146 -13.51 -2.45 29.09
CA PHE A 146 -12.64 -2.88 28.00
C PHE A 146 -13.03 -4.28 27.47
N GLY A 147 -13.37 -5.22 28.35
CA GLY A 147 -13.87 -6.55 27.97
C GLY A 147 -15.18 -6.52 27.19
N VAL A 148 -16.12 -5.65 27.58
CA VAL A 148 -17.38 -5.41 26.84
C VAL A 148 -17.08 -4.78 25.47
N ALA A 149 -16.24 -3.74 25.41
CA ALA A 149 -15.84 -3.09 24.15
C ALA A 149 -15.15 -4.07 23.20
N CYS A 150 -14.22 -4.89 23.69
CA CYS A 150 -13.57 -5.98 22.95
C CYS A 150 -14.59 -6.97 22.37
N SER A 151 -15.61 -7.33 23.15
CA SER A 151 -16.64 -8.29 22.74
C SER A 151 -17.51 -7.74 21.60
N LEU A 152 -17.94 -6.47 21.71
CA LEU A 152 -18.69 -5.77 20.66
C LEU A 152 -17.86 -5.60 19.37
N PHE A 153 -16.61 -5.16 19.50
CA PHE A 153 -15.69 -5.01 18.37
C PHE A 153 -15.40 -6.35 17.68
N THR A 154 -15.25 -7.43 18.45
CA THR A 154 -15.06 -8.79 17.92
C THR A 154 -16.30 -9.27 17.16
N ALA A 155 -17.50 -9.06 17.71
CA ALA A 155 -18.76 -9.42 17.06
C ALA A 155 -18.93 -8.68 15.72
N ALA A 156 -18.66 -7.37 15.68
CA ALA A 156 -18.69 -6.57 14.46
C ALA A 156 -17.62 -7.01 13.45
N SER A 157 -16.41 -7.36 13.91
CA SER A 157 -15.32 -7.86 13.06
C SER A 157 -15.67 -9.20 12.39
N ILE A 158 -16.27 -10.13 13.14
CA ILE A 158 -16.73 -11.42 12.62
C ILE A 158 -17.85 -11.20 11.61
N TYR A 159 -18.86 -10.39 11.97
CA TYR A 159 -19.98 -10.09 11.08
C TYR A 159 -19.51 -9.44 9.77
N GLY A 160 -18.62 -8.44 9.84
CA GLY A 160 -18.03 -7.80 8.66
C GLY A 160 -17.24 -8.74 7.76
N THR A 161 -16.41 -9.60 8.35
CA THR A 161 -15.63 -10.61 7.61
C THR A 161 -16.54 -11.61 6.91
N PHE A 162 -17.53 -12.16 7.64
CA PHE A 162 -18.48 -13.15 7.12
C PHE A 162 -19.37 -12.57 6.02
N SER A 163 -19.89 -11.35 6.23
CA SER A 163 -20.75 -10.65 5.26
C SER A 163 -20.00 -10.34 3.97
N ARG A 164 -18.79 -9.78 4.07
CA ARG A 164 -17.97 -9.46 2.89
C ARG A 164 -17.56 -10.74 2.14
N LEU A 165 -17.15 -11.79 2.85
CA LEU A 165 -16.79 -13.08 2.24
C LEU A 165 -17.95 -13.72 1.47
N ILE A 166 -19.14 -13.83 2.09
CA ILE A 166 -20.32 -14.44 1.44
C ILE A 166 -20.79 -13.60 0.25
N ASN A 167 -20.81 -12.27 0.38
CA ASN A 167 -21.20 -11.39 -0.73
C ASN A 167 -20.22 -11.49 -1.92
N THR A 168 -18.93 -11.73 -1.67
CA THR A 168 -17.94 -12.01 -2.72
C THR A 168 -18.19 -13.37 -3.38
N ILE A 169 -18.40 -14.44 -2.60
CA ILE A 169 -18.62 -15.81 -3.13
C ILE A 169 -19.93 -15.90 -3.93
N ALA A 170 -20.98 -15.19 -3.50
CA ALA A 170 -22.30 -15.26 -4.12
C ALA A 170 -22.48 -14.30 -5.31
N GLU A 171 -21.47 -13.48 -5.63
CA GLU A 171 -21.48 -12.41 -6.64
C GLU A 171 -22.66 -11.42 -6.49
N LYS A 172 -23.26 -11.34 -5.30
CA LYS A 172 -24.40 -10.49 -4.96
C LYS A 172 -24.46 -10.21 -3.46
N SER A 173 -25.05 -9.07 -3.10
CA SER A 173 -25.24 -8.68 -1.69
C SER A 173 -26.33 -9.52 -1.01
N LEU A 174 -25.98 -10.73 -0.55
CA LEU A 174 -26.84 -11.58 0.26
C LEU A 174 -27.01 -11.08 1.70
N ILE A 175 -25.91 -10.60 2.31
CA ILE A 175 -25.88 -10.12 3.70
C ILE A 175 -25.72 -8.60 3.69
N PRO A 176 -26.62 -7.82 4.31
CA PRO A 176 -26.61 -6.37 4.21
C PRO A 176 -25.44 -5.75 4.99
N VAL A 177 -24.54 -5.07 4.27
CA VAL A 177 -23.49 -4.20 4.86
C VAL A 177 -23.97 -2.76 5.11
N GLY A 178 -25.15 -2.41 4.58
CA GLY A 178 -25.75 -1.08 4.65
C GLY A 178 -25.30 -0.14 3.51
N PRO A 179 -26.08 0.92 3.23
CA PRO A 179 -25.75 1.92 2.21
C PRO A 179 -24.61 2.85 2.66
N GLN A 180 -24.27 3.86 1.85
CA GLN A 180 -23.39 4.94 2.31
C GLN A 180 -24.11 5.83 3.34
N PRO A 181 -23.56 6.09 4.54
CA PRO A 181 -24.17 6.95 5.56
C PRO A 181 -24.40 8.38 5.09
N ILE A 182 -23.44 8.95 4.35
CA ILE A 182 -23.51 10.30 3.79
C ILE A 182 -23.07 10.24 2.32
N SER A 183 -23.76 10.98 1.44
CA SER A 183 -23.34 11.05 0.04
C SER A 183 -21.98 11.75 -0.11
N THR A 184 -21.16 11.25 -1.04
CA THR A 184 -19.83 11.78 -1.38
C THR A 184 -19.85 13.30 -1.59
N GLU A 185 -20.91 13.83 -2.21
CA GLU A 185 -21.09 15.27 -2.42
C GLU A 185 -21.37 16.06 -1.15
N GLN A 186 -22.25 15.57 -0.26
CA GLN A 186 -22.57 16.27 0.99
C GLN A 186 -21.37 16.31 1.91
N LEU A 187 -20.64 15.18 2.01
CA LEU A 187 -19.42 15.10 2.81
C LEU A 187 -18.32 15.99 2.23
N ARG A 188 -18.15 16.04 0.90
CA ARG A 188 -17.26 16.99 0.22
C ARG A 188 -17.65 18.46 0.47
N LYS A 189 -18.94 18.79 0.49
CA LYS A 189 -19.46 20.13 0.80
C LYS A 189 -19.27 20.52 2.28
N GLY A 190 -19.29 19.55 3.20
CA GLY A 190 -19.06 19.75 4.63
C GLY A 190 -17.58 19.88 5.00
N LEU A 191 -16.72 19.07 4.39
CA LEU A 191 -15.26 19.09 4.62
C LEU A 191 -14.55 20.20 3.83
N GLY A 192 -15.09 20.61 2.68
CA GLY A 192 -14.50 21.64 1.83
C GLY A 192 -14.61 23.03 2.46
N CYS A 193 -13.48 23.58 2.91
CA CYS A 193 -13.42 24.96 3.39
C CYS A 193 -13.87 25.94 2.30
N ARG A 194 -14.92 26.74 2.57
CA ARG A 194 -15.34 27.84 1.69
C ARG A 194 -14.27 28.96 1.73
N ARG A 195 -13.52 29.13 0.63
CA ARG A 195 -12.26 29.90 0.42
C ARG A 195 -11.03 28.99 0.66
N SER A 196 -9.98 28.95 -0.18
CA SER A 196 -9.65 29.63 -1.45
C SER A 196 -8.56 28.77 -2.18
N VAL A 197 -8.11 28.95 -3.42
CA VAL A 197 -8.16 30.06 -4.42
C VAL A 197 -8.47 29.47 -5.82
N ARG A 198 -8.82 30.31 -6.81
CA ARG A 198 -8.88 29.97 -8.25
C ARG A 198 -7.47 29.81 -8.83
N GLY A 199 -6.88 28.62 -8.68
CA GLY A 199 -5.60 28.20 -9.25
C GLY A 199 -5.59 26.68 -9.41
N GLU A 200 -4.98 26.19 -10.49
CA GLU A 200 -5.02 24.81 -10.99
C GLU A 200 -5.15 23.73 -9.91
N GLN A 201 -6.23 22.93 -10.00
CA GLN A 201 -6.42 21.74 -9.17
C GLN A 201 -5.41 20.67 -9.58
N THR A 202 -4.20 20.73 -9.04
CA THR A 202 -3.18 19.69 -9.23
C THR A 202 -3.70 18.39 -8.63
N VAL A 203 -4.04 17.43 -9.50
CA VAL A 203 -4.37 16.06 -9.07
C VAL A 203 -3.11 15.46 -8.47
N LEU A 204 -3.09 15.32 -7.14
CA LEU A 204 -1.92 14.84 -6.42
C LEU A 204 -1.60 13.39 -6.84
N PRO A 205 -0.32 13.05 -7.09
CA PRO A 205 0.05 11.72 -7.52
C PRO A 205 -0.29 10.70 -6.44
N PHE A 206 -1.19 9.77 -6.79
CA PHE A 206 -1.85 8.81 -5.89
C PHE A 206 -0.91 8.12 -4.89
N ASN A 207 0.30 7.73 -5.32
CA ASN A 207 1.26 7.00 -4.48
C ASN A 207 1.81 7.81 -3.28
N ASP A 208 1.87 9.14 -3.34
CA ASP A 208 2.64 9.93 -2.36
C ASP A 208 1.85 10.22 -1.06
N GLN A 209 0.56 9.85 -0.99
CA GLN A 209 -0.33 10.11 0.15
C GLN A 209 -0.81 8.86 0.91
N THR A 210 -0.63 7.66 0.37
CA THR A 210 -1.23 6.43 0.94
C THR A 210 -0.76 6.07 2.35
N THR A 211 0.38 6.63 2.76
CA THR A 211 1.12 6.28 3.97
C THR A 211 1.37 7.48 4.88
N ASP A 212 1.16 8.71 4.39
CA ASP A 212 1.38 9.94 5.14
C ASP A 212 0.43 10.04 6.35
N ALA A 213 -0.81 9.55 6.23
CA ALA A 213 -1.74 9.46 7.37
C ALA A 213 -1.19 8.59 8.50
N LEU A 214 -0.58 7.44 8.20
CA LEU A 214 0.08 6.58 9.20
C LEU A 214 1.34 7.23 9.78
N PHE A 215 2.12 7.96 8.97
CA PHE A 215 3.28 8.72 9.44
C PHE A 215 2.87 9.74 10.51
N TYR A 216 1.81 10.52 10.26
CA TYR A 216 1.30 11.48 11.25
C TYR A 216 0.71 10.77 12.48
N ILE A 217 -0.07 9.70 12.30
CA ILE A 217 -0.64 8.93 13.42
C ILE A 217 0.46 8.39 14.34
N SER A 218 1.48 7.74 13.76
CA SER A 218 2.64 7.19 14.46
C SER A 218 3.33 8.25 15.31
N ASN A 219 3.69 9.39 14.71
CA ASN A 219 4.36 10.48 15.41
C ASN A 219 3.49 11.16 16.45
N GLY A 220 2.18 11.28 16.20
CA GLY A 220 1.23 11.86 17.15
C GLY A 220 1.02 11.02 18.40
N VAL A 221 0.89 9.69 18.25
CA VAL A 221 0.89 8.75 19.38
C VAL A 221 2.21 8.84 20.14
N ALA A 222 3.35 8.84 19.45
CA ALA A 222 4.67 8.95 20.09
C ALA A 222 4.80 10.24 20.89
N SER A 223 4.46 11.39 20.30
CA SER A 223 4.56 12.69 20.97
C SER A 223 3.63 12.84 22.15
N LEU A 224 2.39 12.34 22.06
CA LEU A 224 1.44 12.45 23.17
C LEU A 224 1.81 11.47 24.30
N SER A 225 2.36 10.29 23.96
CA SER A 225 2.84 9.32 24.96
C SER A 225 4.13 9.77 25.66
N ALA A 226 4.92 10.64 25.02
CA ALA A 226 6.14 11.23 25.57
C ALA A 226 5.90 12.37 26.58
N LEU A 227 4.65 12.82 26.76
CA LEU A 227 4.31 13.90 27.70
C LEU A 227 4.49 13.45 29.16
N HIS A 228 5.42 14.09 29.88
CA HIS A 228 5.63 13.93 31.32
C HIS A 228 5.93 15.26 32.04
N SER A 229 5.23 15.54 33.15
CA SER A 229 5.56 16.70 34.01
C SER A 229 6.86 16.48 34.79
N ARG A 230 7.43 17.55 35.38
CA ARG A 230 8.62 17.45 36.25
C ARG A 230 8.41 16.52 37.47
N LEU A 231 7.20 16.49 38.04
CA LEU A 231 6.90 15.58 39.15
C LEU A 231 6.74 14.14 38.64
N SER A 232 6.05 13.99 37.51
CA SER A 232 5.78 12.69 36.88
C SER A 232 7.04 12.01 36.34
N SER A 233 8.03 12.77 35.86
CA SER A 233 9.28 12.24 35.30
C SER A 233 10.18 11.50 36.31
N ARG A 234 9.89 11.63 37.61
CA ARG A 234 10.55 10.87 38.69
C ARG A 234 9.81 9.58 39.09
N ASN A 235 8.63 9.31 38.53
CA ASN A 235 7.90 8.07 38.80
C ASN A 235 8.41 6.96 37.85
N PRO A 236 9.13 5.93 38.35
CA PRO A 236 9.67 4.87 37.49
C PRO A 236 8.55 4.05 36.84
N THR A 237 7.42 3.85 37.53
CA THR A 237 6.24 3.16 37.00
C THR A 237 5.70 3.83 35.74
N LEU A 238 5.61 5.16 35.75
CA LEU A 238 5.16 5.91 34.57
C LEU A 238 6.12 5.69 33.39
N LEU A 239 7.44 5.75 33.62
CA LEU A 239 8.44 5.53 32.56
C LEU A 239 8.38 4.10 31.99
N HIS A 240 8.22 3.08 32.84
CA HIS A 240 8.06 1.69 32.38
C HIS A 240 6.82 1.49 31.51
N LEU A 241 5.75 2.26 31.75
CA LEU A 241 4.52 2.23 30.94
C LEU A 241 4.64 3.06 29.66
N THR A 242 5.13 4.31 29.72
CA THR A 242 5.10 5.26 28.58
C THR A 242 6.25 5.09 27.59
N VAL A 243 7.47 4.78 28.04
CA VAL A 243 8.64 4.68 27.16
C VAL A 243 8.44 3.64 26.04
N PRO A 244 7.88 2.44 26.30
CA PRO A 244 7.56 1.49 25.24
C PRO A 244 6.51 1.97 24.25
N TRP A 245 5.56 2.83 24.65
CA TRP A 245 4.57 3.40 23.73
C TRP A 245 5.23 4.27 22.67
N VAL A 246 6.16 5.12 23.11
CA VAL A 246 6.96 5.98 22.24
C VAL A 246 7.83 5.15 21.30
N LEU A 247 8.43 4.07 21.78
CA LEU A 247 9.21 3.14 20.95
C LEU A 247 8.35 2.41 19.92
N ILE A 248 7.22 1.84 20.35
CA ILE A 248 6.34 1.05 19.48
C ILE A 248 5.75 1.93 18.38
N SER A 249 5.17 3.08 18.73
CA SER A 249 4.61 4.00 17.74
C SER A 249 5.73 4.66 16.90
N GLY A 250 6.58 5.46 17.54
CA GLY A 250 7.56 6.33 16.90
C GLY A 250 8.75 5.63 16.25
N ALA A 251 9.05 4.38 16.59
CA ALA A 251 10.13 3.61 15.94
C ALA A 251 9.63 2.34 15.23
N ILE A 252 8.90 1.44 15.89
CA ILE A 252 8.53 0.13 15.28
C ILE A 252 7.50 0.31 14.16
N ILE A 253 6.37 0.96 14.45
CA ILE A 253 5.33 1.24 13.46
C ILE A 253 5.85 2.27 12.44
N GLN A 254 6.60 3.26 12.88
CA GLN A 254 7.25 4.23 11.99
C GLN A 254 8.22 3.57 10.97
N ALA A 255 8.98 2.54 11.37
CA ALA A 255 9.85 1.80 10.45
C ALA A 255 9.07 1.03 9.38
N TYR A 256 7.91 0.47 9.75
CA TYR A 256 6.96 -0.08 8.80
C TYR A 256 6.44 0.99 7.83
N VAL A 257 6.00 2.15 8.33
CA VAL A 257 5.55 3.28 7.48
C VAL A 257 6.65 3.75 6.52
N SER A 258 7.90 3.89 6.99
CA SER A 258 9.03 4.20 6.13
C SER A 258 9.21 3.19 5.00
N ARG A 259 9.10 1.88 5.28
CA ARG A 259 9.17 0.83 4.26
C ARG A 259 8.03 0.89 3.24
N LEU A 260 6.81 1.26 3.66
CA LEU A 260 5.72 1.53 2.71
C LEU A 260 6.02 2.74 1.83
N GLN A 261 6.61 3.82 2.38
CA GLN A 261 7.00 5.01 1.62
C GLN A 261 8.12 4.74 0.60
N VAL A 262 9.09 3.85 0.90
CA VAL A 262 10.11 3.41 -0.08
C VAL A 262 9.44 2.71 -1.27
N THR A 263 8.53 1.77 -1.02
CA THR A 263 7.87 1.00 -2.09
C THR A 263 6.90 1.84 -2.93
N GLY A 264 6.43 2.98 -2.40
CA GLY A 264 5.63 3.96 -3.13
C GLY A 264 6.38 4.74 -4.21
N GLY A 265 7.72 4.70 -4.24
CA GLY A 265 8.54 5.40 -5.25
C GLY A 265 8.73 6.91 -4.99
N GLY A 266 8.35 7.41 -3.81
CA GLY A 266 8.56 8.81 -3.43
C GLY A 266 10.04 9.10 -3.17
N ARG A 267 10.65 10.01 -3.97
CA ARG A 267 12.11 10.28 -3.95
C ARG A 267 12.68 10.67 -2.57
N PHE A 268 11.89 11.27 -1.68
CA PHE A 268 12.35 11.76 -0.37
C PHE A 268 11.41 11.48 0.82
N GLY A 269 10.20 10.94 0.61
CA GLY A 269 9.21 10.77 1.70
C GLY A 269 9.70 9.86 2.84
N SER A 270 10.29 8.70 2.47
CA SER A 270 10.86 7.76 3.43
C SER A 270 12.04 8.32 4.23
N VAL A 271 12.73 9.37 3.75
CA VAL A 271 13.91 9.93 4.44
C VAL A 271 13.51 10.55 5.78
N ILE A 272 12.46 11.39 5.80
CA ILE A 272 11.92 11.99 7.02
C ILE A 272 11.45 10.89 7.98
N SER A 273 10.68 9.93 7.47
CA SER A 273 10.15 8.83 8.28
C SER A 273 11.26 7.98 8.92
N SER A 274 12.29 7.62 8.14
CA SER A 274 13.46 6.85 8.60
C SER A 274 14.29 7.56 9.66
N ILE A 275 14.49 8.88 9.51
CA ILE A 275 15.22 9.66 10.53
C ILE A 275 14.37 9.78 11.81
N TYR A 276 13.05 9.92 11.69
CA TYR A 276 12.17 9.96 12.86
C TYR A 276 12.15 8.62 13.62
N VAL A 277 12.32 7.47 12.96
CA VAL A 277 12.58 6.17 13.65
C VAL A 277 13.81 6.28 14.55
N ALA A 278 14.93 6.77 14.01
CA ALA A 278 16.17 6.89 14.77
C ALA A 278 16.06 7.91 15.91
N LEU A 279 15.34 9.02 15.69
CA LEU A 279 15.04 10.05 16.69
C LEU A 279 14.26 9.45 17.87
N TRP A 280 13.11 8.83 17.62
CA TRP A 280 12.26 8.25 18.67
C TRP A 280 12.92 7.07 19.38
N ALA A 281 13.66 6.22 18.65
CA ALA A 281 14.45 5.15 19.26
C ALA A 281 15.54 5.71 20.20
N THR A 282 16.26 6.77 19.80
CA THR A 282 17.30 7.39 20.64
C THR A 282 16.70 8.11 21.85
N TRP A 283 15.59 8.84 21.66
CA TRP A 283 14.85 9.48 22.75
C TRP A 283 14.39 8.44 23.77
N THR A 284 13.80 7.34 23.30
CA THR A 284 13.36 6.21 24.13
C THR A 284 14.53 5.64 24.92
N TRP A 285 15.63 5.30 24.25
CA TRP A 285 16.78 4.68 24.89
C TRP A 285 17.40 5.61 25.95
N PHE A 286 17.52 6.91 25.66
CA PHE A 286 17.99 7.90 26.63
C PHE A 286 17.05 8.01 27.85
N ARG A 287 15.73 8.07 27.65
CA ARG A 287 14.76 8.16 28.76
C ARG A 287 14.71 6.88 29.59
N PHE A 288 14.92 5.71 28.97
CA PHE A 288 15.03 4.43 29.65
C PHE A 288 16.35 4.31 30.44
N SER A 289 17.49 4.54 29.79
CA SER A 289 18.81 4.41 30.40
C SER A 289 19.12 5.53 31.40
N GLY A 290 18.49 6.71 31.26
CA GLY A 290 18.71 7.86 32.13
C GLY A 290 18.53 7.56 33.62
N VAL A 291 17.59 6.67 33.96
CA VAL A 291 17.36 6.21 35.34
C VAL A 291 18.57 5.47 35.92
N LEU A 292 19.38 4.80 35.09
CA LEU A 292 20.56 4.02 35.51
C LEU A 292 21.88 4.79 35.30
N VAL A 293 21.94 5.66 34.29
CA VAL A 293 23.17 6.36 33.84
C VAL A 293 23.36 7.70 34.53
N LEU A 294 22.28 8.44 34.85
CA LEU A 294 22.41 9.76 35.51
C LEU A 294 22.69 9.63 37.01
N ASP A 295 22.21 8.59 37.68
CA ASP A 295 22.50 8.30 39.09
C ASP A 295 23.92 7.73 39.31
N SER A 296 24.54 7.13 38.29
CA SER A 296 25.86 6.48 38.40
C SER A 296 27.05 7.42 38.18
N GLN A 297 26.84 8.73 38.12
CA GLN A 297 27.87 9.79 38.05
C GLN A 297 28.99 9.56 37.01
N SER A 298 28.71 8.90 35.88
CA SER A 298 29.70 8.67 34.81
C SER A 298 29.56 9.71 33.69
N PRO A 299 30.36 10.81 33.68
CA PRO A 299 30.19 11.89 32.72
C PRO A 299 30.42 11.47 31.26
N GLU A 300 31.23 10.43 31.04
CA GLU A 300 31.59 9.94 29.69
C GLU A 300 30.37 9.45 28.89
N ALA A 301 29.41 8.79 29.54
CA ALA A 301 28.20 8.29 28.87
C ALA A 301 27.26 9.42 28.40
N ALA A 302 27.24 10.56 29.10
CA ALA A 302 26.40 11.72 28.76
C ALA A 302 26.86 12.45 27.48
N TYR A 303 28.17 12.42 27.17
CA TYR A 303 28.69 13.04 25.94
C TYR A 303 28.22 12.34 24.67
N GLY A 304 28.07 11.01 24.68
CA GLY A 304 27.57 10.24 23.54
C GLY A 304 26.15 10.64 23.12
N PHE A 305 25.22 10.72 24.10
CA PHE A 305 23.86 11.20 23.83
C PHE A 305 23.82 12.67 23.42
N THR A 306 24.67 13.52 24.01
CA THR A 306 24.77 14.94 23.66
C THR A 306 25.24 15.12 22.21
N ALA A 307 26.25 14.37 21.77
CA ALA A 307 26.72 14.37 20.38
C ALA A 307 25.63 13.84 19.42
N GLY A 308 24.90 12.80 19.81
CA GLY A 308 23.75 12.29 19.04
C GLY A 308 22.62 13.31 18.89
N ALA A 309 22.28 14.04 19.95
CA ALA A 309 21.27 15.11 19.91
C ALA A 309 21.70 16.27 18.98
N ILE A 310 22.98 16.66 19.01
CA ILE A 310 23.54 17.65 18.07
C ILE A 310 23.45 17.15 16.62
N ALA A 311 23.77 15.88 16.37
CA ALA A 311 23.65 15.29 15.04
C ALA A 311 22.20 15.30 14.53
N PHE A 312 21.22 14.99 15.39
CA PHE A 312 19.80 15.04 15.01
C PHE A 312 19.32 16.46 14.71
N LEU A 313 19.77 17.50 15.42
CA LEU A 313 19.47 18.90 15.09
C LEU A 313 19.96 19.25 13.67
N VAL A 314 21.24 18.95 13.37
CA VAL A 314 21.81 19.21 12.04
C VAL A 314 21.02 18.46 10.95
N ILE A 315 20.68 17.18 11.19
CA ILE A 315 19.90 16.37 10.24
C ILE A 315 18.48 16.92 10.07
N ASN A 316 17.79 17.30 11.15
CA ASN A 316 16.43 17.81 11.08
C ASN A 316 16.35 19.22 10.45
N ALA A 317 17.40 20.03 10.54
CA ALA A 317 17.54 21.24 9.73
C ALA A 317 17.54 20.96 8.21
N PHE A 318 18.19 19.88 7.75
CA PHE A 318 18.04 19.42 6.36
C PHE A 318 16.63 18.89 6.06
N LEU A 319 15.97 18.24 7.03
CA LEU A 319 14.59 17.79 6.86
C LEU A 319 13.60 18.96 6.74
N MET A 320 13.78 20.06 7.47
CA MET A 320 12.99 21.28 7.31
C MET A 320 13.10 21.81 5.87
N TRP A 321 14.30 21.80 5.28
CA TRP A 321 14.49 22.21 3.88
C TRP A 321 13.77 21.28 2.89
N ILE A 322 13.82 19.95 3.10
CA ILE A 322 13.05 18.99 2.29
C ILE A 322 11.53 19.20 2.47
N ALA A 323 11.07 19.41 3.71
CA ALA A 323 9.67 19.62 4.04
C ALA A 323 9.10 20.90 3.43
N ALA A 324 9.91 21.98 3.33
CA ALA A 324 9.54 23.24 2.70
C ALA A 324 9.21 23.12 1.20
N HIS A 325 9.68 22.06 0.54
CA HIS A 325 9.34 21.70 -0.85
C HIS A 325 8.12 20.77 -0.95
N ARG A 326 7.66 20.15 0.15
CA ARG A 326 6.52 19.21 0.17
C ARG A 326 5.19 19.88 0.49
N ASN A 327 5.00 20.37 1.71
CA ASN A 327 3.78 21.05 2.14
C ASN A 327 3.99 21.77 3.49
N LEU A 328 3.10 22.71 3.81
CA LEU A 328 3.24 23.56 5.00
C LEU A 328 3.04 22.78 6.32
N VAL A 329 2.18 21.76 6.35
CA VAL A 329 1.93 20.94 7.55
C VAL A 329 3.18 20.15 7.95
N LEU A 330 3.85 19.52 6.98
CA LEU A 330 5.09 18.78 7.20
C LEU A 330 6.26 19.71 7.58
N LEU A 331 6.30 20.92 7.01
CA LEU A 331 7.26 21.95 7.43
C LEU A 331 7.00 22.40 8.88
N LEU A 332 5.74 22.66 9.25
CA LEU A 332 5.39 23.02 10.62
C LEU A 332 5.78 21.90 11.60
N LEU A 333 5.51 20.63 11.25
CA LEU A 333 5.94 19.48 12.05
C LEU A 333 7.46 19.43 12.23
N THR A 334 8.25 19.57 11.15
CA THR A 334 9.72 19.53 11.23
C THR A 334 10.29 20.72 12.02
N ILE A 335 9.70 21.91 11.94
CA ILE A 335 10.05 23.08 12.75
C ILE A 335 9.78 22.83 14.24
N ILE A 336 8.62 22.28 14.61
CA ILE A 336 8.32 21.99 16.02
C ILE A 336 9.24 20.87 16.54
N MET A 337 9.51 19.85 15.73
CA MET A 337 10.45 18.78 16.06
C MET A 337 11.89 19.28 16.26
N GLU A 338 12.32 20.35 15.58
CA GLU A 338 13.60 21.02 15.86
C GLU A 338 13.65 21.54 17.31
N VAL A 339 12.56 22.16 17.79
CA VAL A 339 12.48 22.65 19.18
C VAL A 339 12.40 21.49 20.18
N VAL A 340 11.73 20.38 19.83
CA VAL A 340 11.76 19.14 20.63
C VAL A 340 13.18 18.58 20.72
N LEU A 341 13.95 18.61 19.63
CA LEU A 341 15.37 18.21 19.62
C LEU A 341 16.26 19.15 20.45
N VAL A 342 15.98 20.46 20.46
CA VAL A 342 16.66 21.40 21.38
C VAL A 342 16.32 21.05 22.84
N CYS A 343 15.07 20.72 23.15
CA CYS A 343 14.69 20.25 24.49
C CYS A 343 15.40 18.93 24.85
N PHE A 344 15.52 17.99 23.90
CA PHE A 344 16.24 16.74 24.08
C PHE A 344 17.74 16.96 24.37
N LEU A 345 18.41 17.85 23.63
CA LEU A 345 19.79 18.28 23.90
C LEU A 345 19.92 18.93 25.29
N LEU A 346 18.99 19.82 25.67
CA LEU A 346 18.97 20.40 27.02
C LEU A 346 18.73 19.33 28.10
N SER A 347 18.05 18.23 27.77
CA SER A 347 17.89 17.07 28.66
C SER A 347 19.20 16.30 28.85
N THR A 348 20.02 16.10 27.81
CA THR A 348 21.33 15.44 27.98
C THR A 348 22.30 16.29 28.80
N LEU A 349 22.12 17.62 28.78
CA LEU A 349 22.87 18.60 29.56
C LEU A 349 22.28 18.89 30.97
N GLN A 350 21.28 18.12 31.42
CA GLN A 350 20.57 18.29 32.71
C GLN A 350 19.92 19.69 32.92
N ARG A 351 19.61 20.42 31.84
CA ARG A 351 19.02 21.77 31.84
C ARG A 351 17.64 21.83 31.19
N LEU A 352 16.88 20.73 31.24
CA LEU A 352 15.60 20.56 30.55
C LEU A 352 14.51 21.57 30.99
N PRO A 353 14.01 22.44 30.08
CA PRO A 353 12.80 23.22 30.31
C PRO A 353 11.55 22.34 30.10
N TYR A 354 11.14 21.60 31.13
CA TYR A 354 9.98 20.67 31.09
C TYR A 354 8.72 21.28 30.47
N GLU A 355 8.34 22.51 30.84
CA GLU A 355 7.14 23.17 30.30
C GLU A 355 7.23 23.40 28.78
N LEU A 356 8.44 23.66 28.25
CA LEU A 356 8.66 23.85 26.82
C LEU A 356 8.61 22.51 26.08
N GLU A 357 9.24 21.45 26.61
CA GLU A 357 9.16 20.10 26.01
C GLU A 357 7.69 19.63 25.94
N MET A 358 6.94 19.80 27.03
CA MET A 358 5.51 19.49 27.10
C MET A 358 4.69 20.27 26.06
N ALA A 359 4.88 21.59 25.97
CA ALA A 359 4.17 22.43 25.01
C ALA A 359 4.49 22.04 23.55
N MET A 360 5.75 21.75 23.24
CA MET A 360 6.16 21.36 21.88
C MET A 360 5.67 19.96 21.51
N LEU A 361 5.75 18.97 22.41
CA LEU A 361 5.20 17.64 22.18
C LEU A 361 3.66 17.65 22.00
N ALA A 362 2.95 18.50 22.74
CA ALA A 362 1.51 18.71 22.54
C ALA A 362 1.21 19.35 21.17
N LEU A 363 2.03 20.31 20.73
CA LEU A 363 1.91 20.90 19.39
C LEU A 363 2.21 19.88 18.28
N VAL A 364 3.21 19.00 18.44
CA VAL A 364 3.46 17.87 17.54
C VAL A 364 2.21 16.99 17.44
N ALA A 365 1.60 16.61 18.57
CA ALA A 365 0.38 15.80 18.59
C ALA A 365 -0.78 16.50 17.85
N ILE A 366 -0.98 17.80 18.04
CA ILE A 366 -2.03 18.57 17.34
C ILE A 366 -1.78 18.63 15.82
N VAL A 367 -0.55 18.93 15.40
CA VAL A 367 -0.17 18.98 13.97
C VAL A 367 -0.28 17.60 13.32
N CYS A 368 0.08 16.54 14.05
CA CYS A 368 -0.10 15.15 13.62
C CYS A 368 -1.58 14.75 13.51
N ALA A 369 -2.44 15.14 14.46
CA ALA A 369 -3.88 14.88 14.36
C ALA A 369 -4.50 15.56 13.13
N TYR A 370 -4.11 16.81 12.86
CA TYR A 370 -4.52 17.53 11.65
C TYR A 370 -3.98 16.87 10.37
N GLY A 371 -2.67 16.59 10.32
CA GLY A 371 -2.01 15.99 9.16
C GLY A 371 -2.55 14.59 8.83
N ALA A 372 -2.86 13.78 9.85
CA ALA A 372 -3.50 12.49 9.70
C ALA A 372 -4.89 12.61 9.06
N LEU A 373 -5.75 13.46 9.61
CA LEU A 373 -7.10 13.69 9.08
C LEU A 373 -7.06 14.27 7.66
N ALA A 374 -6.23 15.28 7.44
CA ALA A 374 -6.07 15.94 6.15
C ALA A 374 -5.54 14.98 5.08
N SER A 375 -4.50 14.21 5.39
CA SER A 375 -3.96 13.18 4.49
C SER A 375 -5.02 12.13 4.19
N LEU A 376 -5.70 11.59 5.20
CA LEU A 376 -6.71 10.54 5.02
C LEU A 376 -7.88 11.02 4.16
N MET A 377 -8.45 12.19 4.44
CA MET A 377 -9.56 12.73 3.65
C MET A 377 -9.11 13.03 2.21
N ASN A 378 -7.97 13.69 2.02
CA ASN A 378 -7.50 14.03 0.67
C ASN A 378 -7.25 12.77 -0.18
N CYS A 379 -6.78 11.70 0.45
CA CYS A 379 -6.55 10.41 -0.16
C CYS A 379 -7.87 9.70 -0.55
N ILE A 380 -8.85 9.65 0.37
CA ILE A 380 -10.19 9.06 0.12
C ILE A 380 -10.89 9.72 -1.08
N PHE A 381 -10.82 11.05 -1.18
CA PHE A 381 -11.49 11.81 -2.24
C PHE A 381 -10.60 12.08 -3.46
N SER A 382 -9.33 11.64 -3.44
CA SER A 382 -8.31 11.91 -4.48
C SER A 382 -8.18 13.40 -4.86
N GLN A 383 -8.38 14.29 -3.89
CA GLN A 383 -8.46 15.75 -4.05
C GLN A 383 -8.02 16.46 -2.78
N SER A 384 -7.43 17.66 -2.90
CA SER A 384 -7.11 18.50 -1.74
C SER A 384 -8.37 19.18 -1.16
N LEU A 385 -9.14 18.44 -0.37
CA LEU A 385 -10.30 18.97 0.39
C LEU A 385 -9.86 19.73 1.64
N ILE A 386 -8.94 19.16 2.41
CA ILE A 386 -8.37 19.75 3.63
C ILE A 386 -6.97 20.28 3.28
N PRO A 387 -6.68 21.57 3.47
CA PRO A 387 -5.48 22.19 2.93
C PRO A 387 -4.21 21.82 3.72
N MET A 388 -3.34 21.01 3.11
CA MET A 388 -1.97 20.76 3.64
C MET A 388 -1.02 21.97 3.49
N GLY A 389 -1.48 23.03 2.81
CA GLY A 389 -0.71 24.22 2.46
C GLY A 389 0.28 23.99 1.31
N SER A 390 0.44 24.99 0.44
CA SER A 390 1.42 24.91 -0.65
C SER A 390 2.86 24.90 -0.14
N PRO A 391 3.81 24.27 -0.87
CA PRO A 391 5.24 24.43 -0.61
C PRO A 391 5.64 25.90 -0.46
N LEU A 392 6.51 26.21 0.50
CA LEU A 392 7.11 27.54 0.63
C LEU A 392 8.13 27.78 -0.48
N VAL A 393 8.98 26.78 -0.72
CA VAL A 393 9.92 26.81 -1.84
C VAL A 393 9.22 26.13 -3.02
N LYS A 394 8.53 26.95 -3.81
CA LYS A 394 8.13 26.54 -5.16
C LYS A 394 9.39 26.47 -6.00
N GLU A 395 9.78 25.27 -6.44
CA GLU A 395 10.68 25.19 -7.58
C GLU A 395 10.10 26.03 -8.71
N LYS A 396 10.93 26.86 -9.34
CA LYS A 396 10.68 27.25 -10.73
C LYS A 396 11.00 26.05 -11.61
N THR A 397 10.22 24.98 -11.46
CA THR A 397 10.05 24.00 -12.52
C THR A 397 9.67 24.85 -13.74
N LYS A 398 10.48 24.81 -14.81
CA LYS A 398 9.99 25.29 -16.10
C LYS A 398 8.64 24.58 -16.29
N GLN A 399 7.59 25.34 -16.53
CA GLN A 399 6.40 24.76 -17.12
C GLN A 399 6.81 24.28 -18.51
N GLU A 400 7.34 23.05 -18.57
CA GLU A 400 6.88 22.13 -19.60
C GLU A 400 5.36 22.13 -19.43
N THR A 401 4.71 22.89 -20.32
CA THR A 401 3.27 22.94 -20.44
C THR A 401 2.76 21.51 -20.35
N PHE A 402 1.78 21.26 -19.47
CA PHE A 402 0.97 20.06 -19.55
C PHE A 402 0.22 20.13 -20.89
N VAL A 403 0.88 19.68 -21.95
CA VAL A 403 0.24 19.32 -23.21
C VAL A 403 -0.70 18.19 -22.84
N GLU A 404 -2.00 18.36 -23.06
CA GLU A 404 -2.94 17.25 -22.91
C GLU A 404 -2.39 16.05 -23.68
N PRO A 405 -2.32 14.86 -23.06
CA PRO A 405 -1.69 13.72 -23.70
C PRO A 405 -2.40 13.47 -25.04
N PRO A 406 -1.67 13.31 -26.15
CA PRO A 406 -2.25 13.33 -27.50
C PRO A 406 -3.24 12.18 -27.76
N CYS A 407 -3.30 11.20 -26.86
CA CYS A 407 -4.36 10.21 -26.77
C CYS A 407 -4.84 10.04 -25.31
N PRO A 408 -6.10 9.59 -25.09
CA PRO A 408 -6.59 9.16 -23.79
C PRO A 408 -5.69 8.12 -23.09
N VAL A 409 -5.35 8.40 -21.84
CA VAL A 409 -4.53 7.51 -21.00
C VAL A 409 -5.42 6.75 -20.01
N ALA A 410 -5.13 5.46 -19.79
CA ALA A 410 -5.81 4.60 -18.83
C ALA A 410 -4.79 3.88 -17.93
N LYS A 411 -5.11 3.65 -16.64
CA LYS A 411 -4.24 2.89 -15.72
C LYS A 411 -4.61 1.41 -15.75
N SER A 412 -3.62 0.54 -15.90
CA SER A 412 -3.74 -0.93 -15.82
C SER A 412 -4.44 -1.43 -14.55
N ARG A 413 -4.08 -0.84 -13.40
CA ARG A 413 -4.49 -1.25 -12.06
C ARG A 413 -5.97 -0.99 -11.72
N LEU A 414 -6.72 -0.34 -12.62
CA LEU A 414 -8.12 -0.03 -12.45
C LEU A 414 -8.94 -0.79 -13.49
N THR A 415 -9.94 -1.56 -13.06
CA THR A 415 -10.84 -2.28 -13.97
C THR A 415 -11.51 -1.34 -14.97
N SER A 416 -11.84 -0.11 -14.56
CA SER A 416 -12.36 0.94 -15.45
C SER A 416 -11.36 1.40 -16.50
N GLY A 417 -10.06 1.35 -16.22
CA GLY A 417 -9.00 1.64 -17.18
C GLY A 417 -8.85 0.53 -18.22
N LEU A 418 -8.90 -0.73 -17.77
CA LEU A 418 -8.89 -1.90 -18.65
C LEU A 418 -10.11 -1.92 -19.58
N LEU A 419 -11.32 -1.75 -19.02
CA LEU A 419 -12.57 -1.69 -19.77
C LEU A 419 -12.62 -0.53 -20.77
N LYS A 420 -12.03 0.62 -20.45
CA LYS A 420 -11.93 1.76 -21.38
C LYS A 420 -11.07 1.42 -22.60
N ILE A 421 -9.93 0.75 -22.41
CA ILE A 421 -9.06 0.32 -23.51
C ILE A 421 -9.68 -0.85 -24.29
N ALA A 422 -10.39 -1.76 -23.63
CA ALA A 422 -11.17 -2.80 -24.30
C ALA A 422 -12.24 -2.18 -25.24
N GLY A 423 -13.01 -1.20 -24.75
CA GLY A 423 -13.98 -0.47 -25.57
C GLY A 423 -13.37 0.17 -26.81
N PHE A 424 -12.24 0.88 -26.67
CA PHE A 424 -11.53 1.43 -27.84
C PHE A 424 -11.08 0.38 -28.85
N LEU A 425 -10.66 -0.81 -28.39
CA LEU A 425 -10.26 -1.92 -29.29
C LEU A 425 -11.47 -2.55 -30.00
N GLU A 426 -12.62 -2.63 -29.33
CA GLU A 426 -13.89 -3.12 -29.89
C GLU A 426 -14.52 -2.11 -30.87
N GLU A 427 -14.33 -0.80 -30.67
CA GLU A 427 -14.69 0.28 -31.61
C GLU A 427 -13.74 0.38 -32.82
N GLY A 428 -12.77 -0.53 -32.95
CA GLY A 428 -11.83 -0.57 -34.07
C GLY A 428 -10.72 0.48 -33.97
N GLY A 429 -10.41 0.95 -32.76
CA GLY A 429 -9.22 1.71 -32.43
C GLY A 429 -7.96 0.84 -32.29
N VAL A 430 -6.82 1.50 -32.30
CA VAL A 430 -5.49 0.95 -32.01
C VAL A 430 -5.03 1.53 -30.68
N CYS A 431 -4.61 0.68 -29.75
CA CYS A 431 -4.15 1.10 -28.42
C CYS A 431 -2.72 0.63 -28.13
N GLY A 432 -1.97 1.42 -27.38
CA GLY A 432 -0.73 0.98 -26.74
C GLY A 432 -1.04 0.16 -25.49
N ILE A 433 -0.52 -1.06 -25.40
CA ILE A 433 -0.73 -1.97 -24.27
C ILE A 433 0.61 -2.47 -23.70
N PRO A 434 0.71 -2.73 -22.39
CA PRO A 434 1.90 -3.32 -21.79
C PRO A 434 2.04 -4.79 -22.21
N THR A 435 3.27 -5.31 -22.15
CA THR A 435 3.53 -6.75 -22.09
C THR A 435 4.71 -7.02 -21.16
N ASP A 436 4.96 -8.30 -20.88
CA ASP A 436 6.15 -8.78 -20.18
C ASP A 436 7.47 -8.39 -20.86
N THR A 437 7.44 -8.16 -22.18
CA THR A 437 8.65 -7.87 -22.98
C THR A 437 8.80 -6.41 -23.36
N VAL A 438 8.00 -5.92 -24.30
CA VAL A 438 7.96 -4.51 -24.71
C VAL A 438 6.50 -4.08 -24.87
N TYR A 439 6.20 -2.79 -24.78
CA TYR A 439 4.85 -2.31 -25.09
C TYR A 439 4.50 -2.64 -26.55
N ALA A 440 3.23 -2.98 -26.77
CA ALA A 440 2.70 -3.35 -28.07
C ALA A 440 1.62 -2.37 -28.52
N LEU A 441 1.57 -2.07 -29.82
CA LEU A 441 0.31 -1.64 -30.45
C LEU A 441 -0.57 -2.86 -30.60
N ALA A 442 -1.83 -2.72 -30.20
CA ALA A 442 -2.85 -3.74 -30.33
C ALA A 442 -4.08 -3.22 -31.09
N ALA A 443 -4.69 -4.12 -31.85
CA ALA A 443 -6.00 -3.97 -32.48
C ALA A 443 -6.80 -5.25 -32.24
N SER A 444 -8.12 -5.16 -32.07
CA SER A 444 -8.96 -6.35 -31.98
C SER A 444 -9.00 -7.10 -33.31
N CYS A 445 -8.81 -8.43 -33.30
CA CYS A 445 -9.01 -9.24 -34.51
C CYS A 445 -10.47 -9.20 -35.03
N LYS A 446 -11.44 -8.79 -34.20
CA LYS A 446 -12.82 -8.55 -34.66
C LYS A 446 -12.90 -7.43 -35.72
N ASN A 447 -11.90 -6.54 -35.79
CA ASN A 447 -11.90 -5.31 -36.57
C ASN A 447 -10.73 -5.24 -37.58
N PRO A 448 -10.86 -5.78 -38.81
CA PRO A 448 -9.77 -5.83 -39.79
C PRO A 448 -9.19 -4.45 -40.15
N GLN A 449 -10.04 -3.42 -40.19
CA GLN A 449 -9.63 -2.03 -40.45
C GLN A 449 -8.71 -1.48 -39.36
N ALA A 450 -8.82 -1.94 -38.11
CA ALA A 450 -7.92 -1.54 -37.03
C ALA A 450 -6.50 -2.12 -37.23
N ILE A 451 -6.39 -3.28 -37.88
CA ILE A 451 -5.11 -3.89 -38.24
C ILE A 451 -4.47 -3.13 -39.40
N GLU A 452 -5.25 -2.67 -40.38
CA GLU A 452 -4.78 -1.73 -41.42
C GLU A 452 -4.25 -0.42 -40.81
N LYS A 453 -4.95 0.13 -39.81
CA LYS A 453 -4.45 1.27 -39.04
C LYS A 453 -3.08 0.99 -38.42
N ILE A 454 -2.81 -0.20 -37.86
CA ILE A 454 -1.46 -0.53 -37.32
C ILE A 454 -0.36 -0.40 -38.39
N TYR A 455 -0.60 -0.87 -39.62
CA TYR A 455 0.37 -0.72 -40.70
C TYR A 455 0.63 0.76 -41.02
N ASN A 456 -0.44 1.56 -41.14
CA ASN A 456 -0.36 3.00 -41.43
C ASN A 456 0.27 3.83 -40.29
N ILE A 457 -0.01 3.47 -39.02
CA ILE A 457 0.52 4.17 -37.84
C ILE A 457 2.04 4.06 -37.76
N LYS A 458 2.57 2.86 -38.05
CA LYS A 458 4.01 2.54 -37.96
C LYS A 458 4.78 2.76 -39.27
N ASP A 459 4.11 3.10 -40.37
CA ASP A 459 4.68 3.06 -41.73
C ASP A 459 5.35 1.70 -42.00
N ARG A 460 4.64 0.62 -41.63
CA ARG A 460 5.15 -0.76 -41.62
C ARG A 460 5.02 -1.39 -43.02
N PRO A 461 6.09 -1.98 -43.59
CA PRO A 461 5.99 -2.77 -44.82
C PRO A 461 4.98 -3.91 -44.66
N ALA A 462 4.11 -4.10 -45.65
CA ALA A 462 3.11 -5.18 -45.67
C ALA A 462 3.73 -6.58 -45.59
N GLU A 463 4.99 -6.71 -46.02
CA GLU A 463 5.83 -7.91 -45.94
C GLU A 463 6.15 -8.34 -44.50
N LYS A 464 6.04 -7.45 -43.50
CA LYS A 464 6.31 -7.75 -42.08
C LYS A 464 5.01 -8.15 -41.39
N PRO A 465 4.73 -9.45 -41.16
CA PRO A 465 3.43 -9.89 -40.65
C PRO A 465 3.10 -9.31 -39.28
N ILE A 466 1.81 -9.16 -38.99
CA ILE A 466 1.30 -8.91 -37.64
C ILE A 466 1.03 -10.26 -36.95
N CYS A 467 1.42 -10.38 -35.69
CA CYS A 467 1.20 -11.59 -34.88
C CYS A 467 -0.05 -11.46 -34.01
N ILE A 468 -0.50 -12.57 -33.43
CA ILE A 468 -1.64 -12.57 -32.50
C ILE A 468 -1.19 -12.84 -31.06
N CYS A 469 -1.81 -12.12 -30.14
CA CYS A 469 -1.75 -12.29 -28.70
C CYS A 469 -3.05 -12.93 -28.23
N ILE A 470 -2.94 -13.92 -27.35
CA ILE A 470 -4.06 -14.63 -26.72
C ILE A 470 -3.82 -14.70 -25.21
N SER A 471 -4.86 -14.96 -24.41
CA SER A 471 -4.75 -14.92 -22.95
C SER A 471 -4.09 -16.18 -22.37
N SER A 472 -4.30 -17.34 -22.98
CA SER A 472 -3.77 -18.61 -22.49
C SER A 472 -3.66 -19.69 -23.58
N VAL A 473 -3.00 -20.81 -23.27
CA VAL A 473 -2.87 -21.97 -24.17
C VAL A 473 -4.20 -22.73 -24.30
N GLU A 474 -5.05 -22.66 -23.28
CA GLU A 474 -6.37 -23.31 -23.23
C GLU A 474 -7.33 -22.74 -24.29
N GLN A 475 -7.19 -21.45 -24.66
CA GLN A 475 -7.93 -20.87 -25.79
C GLN A 475 -7.65 -21.61 -27.12
N LEU A 476 -6.41 -22.10 -27.31
CA LEU A 476 -6.07 -22.92 -28.47
C LEU A 476 -6.71 -24.31 -28.37
N VAL A 477 -6.83 -24.89 -27.18
CA VAL A 477 -7.45 -26.21 -26.98
C VAL A 477 -8.92 -26.18 -27.42
N ALA A 478 -9.64 -25.08 -27.12
CA ALA A 478 -10.99 -24.85 -27.61
C ALA A 478 -11.06 -24.70 -29.15
N ALA A 479 -10.09 -23.98 -29.75
CA ALA A 479 -10.01 -23.78 -31.20
C ALA A 479 -9.66 -25.07 -32.00
N LYS A 480 -9.05 -26.07 -31.35
CA LYS A 480 -8.62 -27.37 -31.93
C LYS A 480 -7.76 -27.22 -33.21
N PRO A 481 -6.60 -26.54 -33.14
CA PRO A 481 -5.64 -26.52 -34.23
C PRO A 481 -5.06 -27.93 -34.49
N PRO A 482 -4.65 -28.24 -35.73
CA PRO A 482 -4.00 -29.51 -36.09
C PRO A 482 -2.52 -29.51 -35.68
N PHE A 483 -2.22 -29.14 -34.43
CA PHE A 483 -0.88 -29.17 -33.86
C PHE A 483 -0.53 -30.59 -33.40
N SER A 484 0.73 -30.99 -33.61
CA SER A 484 1.23 -32.28 -33.14
C SER A 484 1.35 -32.32 -31.61
N PRO A 485 1.39 -33.52 -31.01
CA PRO A 485 1.63 -33.68 -29.57
C PRO A 485 2.90 -32.96 -29.10
N LEU A 486 3.98 -33.01 -29.88
CA LEU A 486 5.25 -32.34 -29.59
C LEU A 486 5.14 -30.81 -29.58
N LEU A 487 4.35 -30.24 -30.51
CA LEU A 487 4.10 -28.80 -30.52
C LEU A 487 3.25 -28.36 -29.33
N TRP A 488 2.22 -29.13 -28.96
CA TRP A 488 1.42 -28.87 -27.77
C TRP A 488 2.26 -28.86 -26.50
N GLU A 489 3.13 -29.84 -26.33
CA GLU A 489 3.96 -29.96 -25.13
C GLU A 489 5.04 -28.88 -25.08
N PHE A 490 5.65 -28.55 -26.22
CA PHE A 490 6.56 -27.41 -26.32
C PHE A 490 5.84 -26.10 -25.97
N MET A 491 4.65 -25.85 -26.51
CA MET A 491 3.85 -24.64 -26.19
C MET A 491 3.49 -24.54 -24.70
N ARG A 492 3.15 -25.65 -24.03
CA ARG A 492 2.91 -25.67 -22.58
C ARG A 492 4.16 -25.38 -21.74
N ASN A 493 5.35 -25.68 -22.25
CA ASN A 493 6.62 -25.43 -21.55
C ASN A 493 7.22 -24.02 -21.80
N VAL A 494 6.63 -23.23 -22.73
CA VAL A 494 7.12 -21.89 -23.09
C VAL A 494 6.09 -20.77 -22.89
N TYR A 495 4.85 -21.10 -22.54
CA TYR A 495 3.77 -20.14 -22.29
C TYR A 495 3.13 -20.31 -20.91
N PRO A 496 2.78 -19.20 -20.23
CA PRO A 496 3.12 -17.82 -20.59
C PRO A 496 4.62 -17.53 -20.46
N GLY A 497 5.10 -16.42 -21.04
CA GLY A 497 6.51 -15.98 -20.93
C GLY A 497 7.20 -15.76 -22.28
N GLY A 498 8.41 -15.17 -22.27
CA GLY A 498 9.07 -14.43 -23.37
C GLY A 498 9.34 -15.09 -24.74
N ILE A 499 8.70 -16.21 -25.11
CA ILE A 499 8.83 -16.88 -26.41
C ILE A 499 7.64 -16.54 -27.33
N SER A 500 7.77 -16.74 -28.64
CA SER A 500 6.69 -16.60 -29.63
C SER A 500 6.85 -17.65 -30.72
N CYS A 501 5.81 -18.47 -30.93
CA CYS A 501 5.85 -19.61 -31.84
C CYS A 501 5.18 -19.27 -33.18
N ILE A 502 5.89 -19.46 -34.28
CA ILE A 502 5.33 -19.47 -35.64
C ILE A 502 4.85 -20.89 -35.94
N VAL A 503 3.57 -21.01 -36.28
CA VAL A 503 2.86 -22.28 -36.54
C VAL A 503 2.06 -22.20 -37.84
N SER A 504 1.56 -23.33 -38.31
CA SER A 504 0.76 -23.39 -39.54
C SER A 504 -0.58 -22.65 -39.40
N LYS A 505 -0.93 -21.84 -40.40
CA LYS A 505 -2.19 -21.09 -40.46
C LYS A 505 -3.33 -22.01 -40.92
N GLY A 506 -4.55 -21.78 -40.45
CA GLY A 506 -5.73 -22.52 -40.91
C GLY A 506 -7.01 -22.12 -40.17
N ASP A 507 -8.14 -22.70 -40.59
CA ASP A 507 -9.51 -22.36 -40.18
C ASP A 507 -9.77 -22.42 -38.66
N TRP A 508 -8.90 -23.07 -37.89
CA TRP A 508 -8.92 -23.05 -36.43
C TRP A 508 -8.79 -21.61 -35.86
N LEU A 509 -8.15 -20.69 -36.59
CA LEU A 509 -8.11 -19.26 -36.24
C LEU A 509 -9.51 -18.61 -36.24
N LEU A 510 -10.42 -19.06 -37.10
CA LEU A 510 -11.80 -18.57 -37.10
C LEU A 510 -12.51 -18.97 -35.79
N LYS A 511 -12.27 -20.21 -35.32
CA LYS A 511 -12.78 -20.72 -34.04
C LYS A 511 -12.15 -20.05 -32.82
N LEU A 512 -10.89 -19.60 -32.94
CA LEU A 512 -10.21 -18.79 -31.92
C LEU A 512 -10.79 -17.37 -31.80
N GLY A 513 -11.62 -16.93 -32.75
CA GLY A 513 -12.20 -15.58 -32.76
C GLY A 513 -11.40 -14.55 -33.57
N VAL A 514 -10.50 -14.97 -34.46
CA VAL A 514 -9.81 -14.06 -35.40
C VAL A 514 -10.78 -13.52 -36.47
N GLY A 515 -11.81 -14.28 -36.83
CA GLY A 515 -12.90 -13.83 -37.70
C GLY A 515 -12.43 -13.20 -39.02
N LEU A 516 -12.98 -12.03 -39.34
CA LEU A 516 -12.70 -11.30 -40.59
C LEU A 516 -11.24 -10.82 -40.72
N ALA A 517 -10.45 -10.80 -39.64
CA ALA A 517 -9.04 -10.42 -39.69
C ALA A 517 -8.10 -11.53 -40.22
N TYR A 518 -8.63 -12.71 -40.57
CA TYR A 518 -7.85 -13.87 -41.00
C TYR A 518 -6.75 -13.52 -42.02
N ASP A 519 -7.08 -12.76 -43.07
CA ASP A 519 -6.12 -12.38 -44.13
C ASP A 519 -5.18 -11.23 -43.75
N ARG A 520 -5.38 -10.58 -42.59
CA ARG A 520 -4.59 -9.43 -42.13
C ARG A 520 -3.57 -9.77 -41.03
N VAL A 521 -3.62 -11.00 -40.51
CA VAL A 521 -2.66 -11.54 -39.52
C VAL A 521 -1.84 -12.68 -40.10
N GLY A 522 -0.57 -12.77 -39.70
CA GLY A 522 0.37 -13.77 -40.20
C GLY A 522 0.74 -13.59 -41.67
N THR A 523 1.32 -14.63 -42.25
CA THR A 523 1.52 -14.77 -43.69
C THR A 523 0.31 -15.50 -44.31
N ARG A 524 0.41 -15.94 -45.58
CA ARG A 524 -0.57 -16.84 -46.18
C ARG A 524 -0.59 -18.21 -45.49
N ASP A 525 0.58 -18.74 -45.13
CA ASP A 525 0.77 -20.15 -44.75
C ASP A 525 1.09 -20.35 -43.25
N SER A 526 1.47 -19.28 -42.54
CA SER A 526 1.88 -19.34 -41.13
C SER A 526 1.43 -18.13 -40.29
N ILE A 527 1.29 -18.33 -38.99
CA ILE A 527 0.93 -17.30 -38.00
C ILE A 527 1.87 -17.38 -36.79
N MET A 528 2.28 -16.21 -36.25
CA MET A 528 2.99 -16.14 -34.98
C MET A 528 2.01 -15.90 -33.83
N ILE A 529 2.09 -16.73 -32.79
CA ILE A 529 1.28 -16.65 -31.57
C ILE A 529 2.16 -16.15 -30.41
N ARG A 530 1.54 -15.43 -29.48
CA ARG A 530 2.12 -14.95 -28.22
C ARG A 530 1.15 -15.19 -27.06
N VAL A 531 1.66 -15.71 -25.93
CA VAL A 531 0.98 -15.69 -24.63
C VAL A 531 1.89 -14.95 -23.64
N PRO A 532 1.68 -13.65 -23.38
CA PRO A 532 2.55 -12.86 -22.52
C PRO A 532 2.41 -13.27 -21.06
N ASP A 533 3.51 -13.23 -20.30
CA ASP A 533 3.45 -13.36 -18.82
C ASP A 533 3.06 -12.02 -18.19
N HIS A 534 1.87 -11.53 -18.56
CA HIS A 534 1.40 -10.19 -18.21
C HIS A 534 -0.10 -10.20 -17.96
N THR A 535 -0.50 -10.37 -16.69
CA THR A 535 -1.89 -10.61 -16.26
C THR A 535 -2.90 -9.62 -16.83
N VAL A 536 -2.55 -8.32 -16.86
CA VAL A 536 -3.40 -7.24 -17.38
C VAL A 536 -3.68 -7.43 -18.88
N THR A 537 -2.70 -7.94 -19.62
CA THR A 537 -2.79 -8.13 -21.07
C THR A 537 -3.50 -9.43 -21.42
N CYS A 538 -3.31 -10.48 -20.63
CA CYS A 538 -4.13 -11.69 -20.73
C CYS A 538 -5.60 -11.39 -20.45
N HIS A 539 -5.92 -10.65 -19.39
CA HIS A 539 -7.30 -10.21 -19.13
C HIS A 539 -7.87 -9.28 -20.20
N LEU A 540 -7.05 -8.44 -20.84
CA LEU A 540 -7.51 -7.66 -22.00
C LEU A 540 -7.91 -8.59 -23.16
N CYS A 541 -7.13 -9.65 -23.42
CA CYS A 541 -7.44 -10.67 -24.41
C CYS A 541 -8.66 -11.54 -24.03
N ASP A 542 -8.92 -11.77 -22.74
CA ASP A 542 -10.15 -12.46 -22.28
C ASP A 542 -11.40 -11.64 -22.62
N ILE A 543 -11.35 -10.32 -22.44
CA ILE A 543 -12.46 -9.41 -22.75
C ILE A 543 -12.65 -9.25 -24.26
N THR A 544 -11.56 -8.93 -24.97
CA THR A 544 -11.64 -8.52 -26.38
C THR A 544 -11.59 -9.67 -27.38
N GLY A 545 -11.15 -10.86 -26.95
CA GLY A 545 -10.69 -11.94 -27.84
C GLY A 545 -9.24 -11.72 -28.29
N PRO A 546 -8.75 -12.50 -29.29
CA PRO A 546 -7.38 -12.38 -29.77
C PRO A 546 -7.05 -10.96 -30.26
N LEU A 547 -5.90 -10.44 -29.84
CA LEU A 547 -5.39 -9.14 -30.26
C LEU A 547 -4.31 -9.29 -31.33
N ALA A 548 -4.45 -8.56 -32.42
CA ALA A 548 -3.41 -8.41 -33.43
C ALA A 548 -2.38 -7.40 -32.91
N ILE A 549 -1.13 -7.82 -32.72
CA ILE A 549 -0.10 -7.02 -32.02
C ILE A 549 1.21 -6.83 -32.81
N THR A 550 1.90 -5.74 -32.48
CA THR A 550 3.31 -5.49 -32.87
C THR A 550 3.93 -4.51 -31.86
N SER A 551 5.25 -4.31 -31.81
CA SER A 551 5.86 -3.40 -30.82
C SER A 551 5.41 -1.94 -30.97
N ALA A 552 5.40 -1.19 -29.86
CA ALA A 552 4.86 0.18 -29.77
C ALA A 552 5.90 1.28 -30.05
N ASN A 553 6.54 1.19 -31.20
CA ASN A 553 7.53 2.13 -31.75
C ASN A 553 7.23 2.46 -33.23
N PRO A 554 7.71 3.58 -33.78
CA PRO A 554 7.84 3.77 -35.23
C PRO A 554 8.67 2.64 -35.88
N SER A 555 8.44 2.32 -37.16
CA SER A 555 9.15 1.22 -37.82
C SER A 555 10.65 1.54 -38.00
N GLY A 556 11.52 0.77 -37.35
CA GLY A 556 12.97 0.92 -37.41
C GLY A 556 13.60 1.60 -36.19
N GLU A 557 12.78 2.14 -35.28
CA GLU A 557 13.24 2.74 -34.02
C GLU A 557 13.40 1.71 -32.88
N PRO A 558 14.11 2.06 -31.78
CA PRO A 558 14.14 1.24 -30.57
C PRO A 558 12.73 0.97 -30.01
N ASP A 559 12.50 -0.24 -29.50
CA ASP A 559 11.22 -0.63 -28.90
C ASP A 559 10.90 0.20 -27.62
N SER A 560 9.61 0.37 -27.32
CA SER A 560 9.14 1.11 -26.13
C SER A 560 8.97 0.17 -24.94
N THR A 561 9.72 0.38 -23.87
CA THR A 561 9.61 -0.38 -22.60
C THR A 561 8.78 0.32 -21.52
N HIS A 562 8.27 1.54 -21.77
CA HIS A 562 7.46 2.32 -20.84
C HIS A 562 6.34 3.05 -21.60
N HIS A 563 5.18 3.21 -20.96
CA HIS A 563 4.01 3.84 -21.57
C HIS A 563 4.25 5.29 -22.03
N SER A 564 5.09 6.06 -21.33
CA SER A 564 5.43 7.42 -21.76
C SER A 564 6.06 7.43 -23.15
N MET A 565 7.00 6.52 -23.45
CA MET A 565 7.61 6.42 -24.79
C MET A 565 6.59 6.09 -25.89
N VAL A 566 5.52 5.37 -25.56
CA VAL A 566 4.41 5.13 -26.49
C VAL A 566 3.59 6.41 -26.72
N ILE A 567 3.30 7.16 -25.66
CA ILE A 567 2.57 8.44 -25.73
C ILE A 567 3.39 9.46 -26.54
N ASP A 568 4.68 9.62 -26.23
CA ASP A 568 5.57 10.60 -26.85
C ASP A 568 5.76 10.34 -28.35
N ARG A 569 5.93 9.06 -28.76
CA ARG A 569 6.24 8.70 -30.15
C ARG A 569 5.01 8.41 -31.01
N LEU A 570 3.96 7.81 -30.44
CA LEU A 570 2.81 7.29 -31.18
C LEU A 570 1.45 7.81 -30.69
N GLY A 571 1.41 8.53 -29.55
CA GLY A 571 0.16 8.99 -28.93
C GLY A 571 -0.75 9.78 -29.88
N HIS A 572 -0.18 10.59 -30.76
CA HIS A 572 -0.92 11.36 -31.77
C HIS A 572 -1.56 10.53 -32.90
N LYS A 573 -1.27 9.22 -32.99
CA LYS A 573 -1.81 8.30 -34.00
C LYS A 573 -2.72 7.19 -33.43
N ILE A 574 -2.84 7.07 -32.10
CA ILE A 574 -3.52 5.95 -31.42
C ILE A 574 -4.70 6.43 -30.55
N GLN A 575 -5.63 5.54 -30.26
CA GLN A 575 -6.88 5.88 -29.55
C GLN A 575 -6.73 5.81 -28.02
N GLY A 576 -5.68 5.17 -27.51
CA GLY A 576 -5.31 5.27 -26.11
C GLY A 576 -4.08 4.45 -25.73
N VAL A 577 -3.61 4.63 -24.49
CA VAL A 577 -2.51 3.85 -23.90
C VAL A 577 -2.91 3.33 -22.53
N LEU A 578 -2.81 2.01 -22.35
CA LEU A 578 -2.89 1.34 -21.06
C LEU A 578 -1.53 1.43 -20.36
N CYS A 579 -1.46 2.16 -19.25
CA CYS A 579 -0.21 2.47 -18.56
C CYS A 579 -0.01 1.53 -17.36
N ASP A 580 1.11 0.79 -17.38
CA ASP A 580 1.50 -0.16 -16.33
C ASP A 580 2.94 0.02 -15.84
N GLY A 581 3.54 1.20 -16.06
CA GLY A 581 4.96 1.43 -15.75
C GLY A 581 5.89 0.81 -16.79
N ASN A 582 7.02 0.25 -16.32
CA ASN A 582 8.03 -0.39 -17.16
C ASN A 582 7.64 -1.85 -17.48
N SER A 583 7.99 -2.34 -18.67
CA SER A 583 8.03 -3.77 -18.96
C SER A 583 9.11 -4.49 -18.12
N ASN A 584 8.93 -5.80 -17.91
CA ASN A 584 9.85 -6.61 -17.12
C ASN A 584 11.19 -6.80 -17.84
N GLU A 585 11.14 -7.09 -19.14
CA GLU A 585 12.31 -7.15 -20.01
C GLU A 585 12.52 -5.83 -20.76
N VAL A 586 13.70 -5.68 -21.39
CA VAL A 586 14.02 -4.54 -22.28
C VAL A 586 14.13 -4.93 -23.76
N VAL A 587 13.96 -6.22 -24.07
CA VAL A 587 14.05 -6.78 -25.42
C VAL A 587 12.78 -7.56 -25.74
N ALA A 588 12.32 -7.46 -26.99
CA ALA A 588 11.16 -8.21 -27.48
C ALA A 588 11.34 -9.74 -27.37
N SER A 589 10.25 -10.49 -27.50
CA SER A 589 10.22 -11.95 -27.39
C SER A 589 11.12 -12.70 -28.37
N THR A 590 11.61 -13.87 -27.96
CA THR A 590 12.35 -14.79 -28.84
C THR A 590 11.38 -15.50 -29.78
N VAL A 591 11.64 -15.44 -31.08
CA VAL A 591 10.75 -15.98 -32.12
C VAL A 591 11.27 -17.32 -32.63
N VAL A 592 10.44 -18.35 -32.47
CA VAL A 592 10.73 -19.74 -32.82
C VAL A 592 9.82 -20.16 -33.97
N ASN A 593 10.40 -20.67 -35.04
CA ASN A 593 9.66 -21.29 -36.14
C ASN A 593 9.50 -22.79 -35.88
N CYS A 594 8.25 -23.19 -35.66
CA CYS A 594 7.84 -24.54 -35.32
C CYS A 594 7.19 -25.29 -36.51
N LEU A 595 7.25 -24.76 -37.73
CA LEU A 595 6.61 -25.39 -38.91
C LEU A 595 7.15 -26.79 -39.21
N ARG A 596 8.42 -27.07 -38.87
CA ARG A 596 9.08 -28.39 -39.03
C ARG A 596 9.25 -29.16 -37.72
N ILE A 597 8.51 -28.81 -36.68
CA ILE A 597 8.64 -29.46 -35.36
C ILE A 597 8.36 -30.97 -35.40
N ASN A 598 7.52 -31.42 -36.34
CA ASN A 598 7.23 -32.84 -36.58
C ASN A 598 8.42 -33.62 -37.15
N GLU A 599 9.36 -32.92 -37.81
CA GLU A 599 10.66 -33.47 -38.27
C GLU A 599 11.69 -33.49 -37.12
N GLY A 600 11.28 -33.15 -35.90
CA GLY A 600 12.15 -33.10 -34.72
C GLY A 600 13.09 -31.89 -34.69
N THR A 601 12.77 -30.81 -35.42
CA THR A 601 13.59 -29.59 -35.53
C THR A 601 12.80 -28.29 -35.28
N ILE A 602 13.46 -27.30 -34.67
CA ILE A 602 12.97 -25.92 -34.56
C ILE A 602 14.06 -24.96 -35.05
N THR A 603 13.67 -23.76 -35.52
CA THR A 603 14.62 -22.72 -35.94
C THR A 603 14.32 -21.40 -35.24
N ILE A 604 15.35 -20.71 -34.76
CA ILE A 604 15.21 -19.38 -34.15
C ILE A 604 15.23 -18.33 -35.26
N VAL A 605 14.15 -17.58 -35.42
CA VAL A 605 14.02 -16.50 -36.42
C VAL A 605 14.51 -15.16 -35.86
N ARG A 606 14.36 -14.96 -34.54
CA ARG A 606 14.89 -13.82 -33.80
C ARG A 606 15.20 -14.24 -32.37
N GLU A 607 16.43 -14.04 -31.93
CA GLU A 607 16.77 -14.11 -30.50
C GLU A 607 16.29 -12.83 -29.80
N GLY A 608 15.69 -12.99 -28.63
CA GLY A 608 15.10 -11.93 -27.82
C GLY A 608 15.45 -12.09 -26.35
N CYS A 609 14.54 -11.74 -25.44
CA CYS A 609 14.76 -11.87 -23.99
C CYS A 609 15.04 -13.31 -23.50
N VAL A 610 14.67 -14.36 -24.25
CA VAL A 610 15.00 -15.75 -23.91
C VAL A 610 16.12 -16.27 -24.84
N PRO A 611 17.34 -16.52 -24.33
CA PRO A 611 18.45 -16.95 -25.17
C PRO A 611 18.16 -18.24 -25.97
N ALA A 612 18.65 -18.31 -27.21
CA ALA A 612 18.41 -19.42 -28.14
C ALA A 612 18.80 -20.77 -27.52
N VAL A 613 19.90 -20.82 -26.78
CA VAL A 613 20.37 -22.01 -26.04
C VAL A 613 19.31 -22.53 -25.07
N LYS A 614 18.62 -21.64 -24.33
CA LYS A 614 17.58 -22.02 -23.37
C LYS A 614 16.34 -22.55 -24.10
N VAL A 615 15.98 -22.00 -25.26
CA VAL A 615 14.90 -22.52 -26.11
C VAL A 615 15.22 -23.93 -26.60
N HIS A 616 16.43 -24.17 -27.10
CA HIS A 616 16.86 -25.51 -27.54
C HIS A 616 16.90 -26.52 -26.38
N GLN A 617 17.34 -26.11 -25.19
CA GLN A 617 17.30 -26.97 -23.99
C GLN A 617 15.86 -27.37 -23.60
N ILE A 618 14.89 -26.47 -23.71
CA ILE A 618 13.47 -26.79 -23.48
C ILE A 618 12.97 -27.76 -24.55
N PHE A 619 13.28 -27.49 -25.82
CA PHE A 619 12.85 -28.33 -26.94
C PHE A 619 13.39 -29.75 -26.86
N GLU A 620 14.70 -29.94 -26.67
CA GLU A 620 15.30 -31.27 -26.56
C GLU A 620 14.83 -32.02 -25.30
N ARG A 621 14.59 -31.32 -24.18
CA ARG A 621 13.97 -31.92 -22.99
C ARG A 621 12.57 -32.46 -23.30
N VAL A 622 11.70 -31.64 -23.89
CA VAL A 622 10.33 -32.04 -24.24
C VAL A 622 10.36 -33.21 -25.23
N LYS A 623 11.18 -33.12 -26.28
CA LYS A 623 11.40 -34.19 -27.27
C LYS A 623 11.87 -35.50 -26.63
N SER A 624 12.81 -35.44 -25.68
CA SER A 624 13.29 -36.62 -24.94
C SER A 624 12.26 -37.22 -23.98
N SER A 625 11.29 -36.44 -23.49
CA SER A 625 10.19 -36.94 -22.64
C SER A 625 9.04 -37.58 -23.41
N MET A 626 9.07 -37.51 -24.74
CA MET A 626 8.04 -38.04 -25.64
C MET A 626 8.54 -39.18 -26.54
N ALA A 627 9.82 -39.53 -26.42
CA ALA A 627 10.47 -40.65 -27.08
C ALA A 627 10.56 -41.86 -26.14
#